data_AF-A0A8S2Z2Q1-F1
#
_entry.id   AF-A0A8S2Z2Q1-F1
#
_cell.length_a   1.000
_cell.length_b   1.000
_cell.length_c   1.000
_cell.angle_alpha   90.00
_cell.angle_beta   90.00
_cell.angle_gamma   90.00
#
_symmetry.space_group_name_H-M   'P 1'
#
loop_
_entity.id
_entity.type
_entity.pdbx_description
1 polymer ?
#
loop_
_entity_poly.entity_id
_entity_poly.type
_entity_poly.pdbx_seq_one_letter_code
_entity_poly.pdbx_strand_id
1 'polypeptide(L)'
;SRVILCSQARPFCCGQVCSRTLKCHNHICNRSCHVVTGVSNQTDAGTECMQCEEMCTKERPLGCQHSCPLACHQDTCPPCKQRLRMRCHCNTQVIYSDCQTFTNATDEKKEKLKSCGKPCSKKLACGHLCTYVCHSGSCSSVCSCSQLVPVRCGCRRMNKELLCCEINPIKNYRIPCDELCAEIKKNRIVTSSNPLVVQSIAEESKPPADIDKSSLNNKKNRKSSSGEKPTTMATATVERINNEIDFSKLSQIQQLDLNLHDAKIIIKRN
;
A
#
# COMPACT_ATOMS: atom_id res chain seq x y z
N SER A 1 67.49 37.11 -42.79
CA SER A 1 66.87 36.92 -41.45
C SER A 1 66.74 38.27 -40.79
N ARG A 2 65.58 38.65 -40.21
CA ARG A 2 65.49 39.88 -39.41
C ARG A 2 66.18 39.65 -38.07
N VAL A 3 67.17 40.47 -37.74
CA VAL A 3 67.83 40.46 -36.43
C VAL A 3 66.89 41.15 -35.45
N ILE A 4 66.49 40.45 -34.39
CA ILE A 4 65.61 40.98 -33.34
C ILE A 4 66.50 41.43 -32.18
N LEU A 5 66.32 42.65 -31.69
CA LEU A 5 67.03 43.11 -30.49
C LEU A 5 66.63 42.25 -29.29
N CYS A 6 67.57 41.97 -28.38
CA CYS A 6 67.31 41.18 -27.17
C CYS A 6 66.11 41.72 -26.35
N SER A 7 65.97 43.05 -26.26
CA SER A 7 64.83 43.74 -25.61
C SER A 7 63.47 43.56 -26.32
N GLN A 8 63.46 43.08 -27.56
CA GLN A 8 62.27 42.79 -28.36
C GLN A 8 62.03 41.27 -28.52
N ALA A 9 62.93 40.44 -28.00
CA ALA A 9 62.81 38.98 -28.05
C ALA A 9 61.69 38.52 -27.10
N ARG A 10 60.50 38.27 -27.66
CA ARG A 10 59.41 37.60 -26.94
C ARG A 10 59.72 36.11 -26.80
N PRO A 11 59.23 35.44 -25.73
CA PRO A 11 59.30 33.99 -25.63
C PRO A 11 58.70 33.31 -26.87
N PHE A 12 59.40 32.33 -27.42
CA PHE A 12 58.97 31.64 -28.63
C PHE A 12 57.71 30.81 -28.36
N CYS A 13 56.62 31.15 -29.06
CA CYS A 13 55.37 30.39 -29.03
C CYS A 13 55.19 29.70 -30.39
N CYS A 14 55.16 28.36 -30.42
CA CYS A 14 55.07 27.61 -31.69
C CYS A 14 53.66 27.59 -32.32
N GLY A 15 52.68 28.29 -31.73
CA GLY A 15 51.29 28.34 -32.19
C GLY A 15 50.45 27.08 -31.95
N GLN A 16 51.08 25.92 -31.76
CA GLN A 16 50.41 24.65 -31.43
C GLN A 16 49.74 24.69 -30.06
N VAL A 17 48.82 23.76 -29.80
CA VAL A 17 48.21 23.57 -28.47
C VAL A 17 49.23 23.12 -27.44
N CYS A 18 49.08 23.55 -26.19
CA CYS A 18 50.03 23.28 -25.11
C CYS A 18 50.14 21.80 -24.75
N SER A 19 49.02 21.06 -24.76
CA SER A 19 48.91 19.60 -24.55
C SER A 19 49.37 19.06 -23.17
N ARG A 20 49.89 19.91 -22.27
CA ARG A 20 50.25 19.54 -20.90
C ARG A 20 49.06 19.07 -20.07
N THR A 21 49.25 18.02 -19.27
CA THR A 21 48.25 17.43 -18.37
C THR A 21 47.87 18.42 -17.26
N LEU A 22 46.58 18.74 -17.15
CA LEU A 22 46.06 19.67 -16.15
C LEU A 22 46.10 19.09 -14.74
N LYS A 23 45.92 19.95 -13.73
CA LYS A 23 45.83 19.56 -12.31
C LYS A 23 44.77 18.50 -11.99
N CYS A 24 43.85 18.19 -12.91
CA CYS A 24 42.88 17.09 -12.77
C CYS A 24 43.40 15.72 -13.25
N HIS A 25 44.59 15.63 -13.85
CA HIS A 25 45.22 14.45 -14.48
C HIS A 25 44.46 13.78 -15.65
N ASN A 26 43.16 14.06 -15.83
CA ASN A 26 42.36 13.48 -16.92
C ASN A 26 42.31 14.34 -18.20
N HIS A 27 42.54 15.66 -18.11
CA HIS A 27 42.39 16.58 -19.24
C HIS A 27 43.68 17.34 -19.52
N ILE A 28 43.82 17.87 -20.75
CA ILE A 28 45.02 18.55 -21.24
C ILE A 28 44.80 20.03 -21.50
N CYS A 29 45.86 20.82 -21.43
CA CYS A 29 45.84 22.26 -21.68
C CYS A 29 45.64 22.56 -23.17
N ASN A 30 44.44 22.99 -23.55
CA ASN A 30 44.09 23.39 -24.92
C ASN A 30 44.36 24.87 -25.22
N ARG A 31 45.20 25.55 -24.41
CA ARG A 31 45.69 26.90 -24.77
C ARG A 31 46.73 26.78 -25.87
N SER A 32 46.91 27.82 -26.67
CA SER A 32 48.10 27.97 -27.52
C SER A 32 49.38 27.86 -26.68
N CYS A 33 50.47 27.44 -27.31
CA CYS A 33 51.80 27.35 -26.72
C CYS A 33 52.15 28.66 -26.00
N HIS A 34 52.52 28.54 -24.72
CA HIS A 34 52.82 29.63 -23.81
C HIS A 34 53.92 29.18 -22.84
N VAL A 35 54.52 30.15 -22.14
CA VAL A 35 55.53 29.86 -21.12
C VAL A 35 54.86 29.30 -19.87
N VAL A 36 55.35 28.17 -19.38
CA VAL A 36 54.88 27.52 -18.14
C VAL A 36 56.01 27.57 -17.13
N THR A 37 55.79 28.28 -16.02
CA THR A 37 56.77 28.47 -14.94
C THR A 37 56.44 27.59 -13.73
N GLY A 38 57.46 27.30 -12.89
CA GLY A 38 57.26 26.62 -11.60
C GLY A 38 56.91 25.13 -11.67
N VAL A 39 57.22 24.44 -12.78
CA VAL A 39 56.94 23.01 -12.95
C VAL A 39 58.21 22.25 -13.31
N SER A 40 58.49 21.15 -12.59
CA SER A 40 59.69 20.32 -12.79
C SER A 40 59.67 19.52 -14.10
N ASN A 41 58.46 19.14 -14.56
CA ASN A 41 58.25 18.24 -15.68
C ASN A 41 57.76 18.97 -16.94
N GLN A 42 58.07 18.44 -18.12
CA GLN A 42 57.54 18.97 -19.39
C GLN A 42 56.07 18.58 -19.66
N THR A 43 55.56 17.57 -18.96
CA THR A 43 54.19 17.05 -19.11
C THR A 43 53.16 17.83 -18.32
N ASP A 44 53.52 18.37 -17.16
CA ASP A 44 52.54 18.82 -16.17
C ASP A 44 52.19 20.29 -16.34
N ALA A 45 50.95 20.67 -16.03
CA ALA A 45 50.46 22.04 -16.15
C ALA A 45 50.87 22.93 -14.96
N GLY A 46 51.37 24.14 -15.28
CA GLY A 46 51.63 25.19 -14.29
C GLY A 46 50.44 26.13 -14.09
N THR A 47 50.68 27.29 -13.48
CA THR A 47 49.65 28.33 -13.22
C THR A 47 49.10 28.98 -14.50
N GLU A 48 49.93 29.07 -15.54
CA GLU A 48 49.57 29.73 -16.81
C GLU A 48 48.67 28.88 -17.72
N CYS A 49 48.65 27.57 -17.46
CA CYS A 49 47.74 26.63 -18.12
C CYS A 49 46.28 26.91 -17.72
N MET A 50 45.34 26.52 -18.59
CA MET A 50 43.91 26.63 -18.25
C MET A 50 43.54 25.75 -17.05
N GLN A 51 42.61 26.22 -16.21
CA GLN A 51 41.98 25.36 -15.22
C GLN A 51 40.98 24.43 -15.92
N CYS A 52 40.82 23.21 -15.40
CA CYS A 52 39.78 22.32 -15.89
C CYS A 52 38.41 22.76 -15.35
N GLU A 53 37.52 23.17 -16.26
CA GLU A 53 36.13 23.54 -15.97
C GLU A 53 35.12 22.48 -16.44
N GLU A 54 35.59 21.40 -17.07
CA GLU A 54 34.73 20.29 -17.51
C GLU A 54 34.04 19.59 -16.33
N MET A 55 32.81 19.16 -16.54
CA MET A 55 32.02 18.41 -15.55
C MET A 55 32.61 17.03 -15.28
N CYS A 56 32.49 16.55 -14.04
CA CYS A 56 33.00 15.23 -13.68
C CYS A 56 32.16 14.10 -14.33
N THR A 57 32.79 13.36 -15.23
CA THR A 57 32.24 12.21 -15.98
C THR A 57 32.41 10.87 -15.27
N LYS A 58 33.03 10.83 -14.09
CA LYS A 58 33.22 9.59 -13.31
C LYS A 58 31.87 9.00 -12.92
N GLU A 59 31.69 7.71 -13.22
CA GLU A 59 30.53 6.97 -12.73
C GLU A 59 30.52 6.93 -11.20
N ARG A 60 29.33 7.04 -10.61
CA ARG A 60 29.13 6.90 -9.17
C ARG A 60 29.00 5.42 -8.79
N PRO A 61 29.29 5.05 -7.52
CA PRO A 61 29.16 3.67 -7.05
C PRO A 61 27.79 3.06 -7.35
N LEU A 62 27.81 1.74 -7.60
CA LEU A 62 26.68 0.93 -8.08
C LEU A 62 25.35 1.27 -7.39
N GLY A 63 24.37 1.71 -8.20
CA GLY A 63 23.03 2.08 -7.74
C GLY A 63 22.74 3.58 -7.71
N CYS A 64 23.73 4.45 -7.95
CA CYS A 64 23.52 5.88 -8.11
C CYS A 64 23.62 6.32 -9.58
N GLN A 65 22.48 6.63 -10.21
CA GLN A 65 22.39 7.07 -11.62
C GLN A 65 22.57 8.60 -11.80
N HIS A 66 23.04 9.32 -10.78
CA HIS A 66 23.14 10.78 -10.81
C HIS A 66 24.58 11.25 -11.03
N SER A 67 24.79 12.08 -12.05
CA SER A 67 26.06 12.77 -12.33
C SER A 67 26.60 13.52 -11.10
N CYS A 68 27.93 13.65 -11.01
CA CYS A 68 28.57 14.47 -9.99
C CYS A 68 28.33 15.97 -10.29
N PRO A 69 27.92 16.80 -9.32
CA PRO A 69 27.72 18.23 -9.53
C PRO A 69 29.02 19.06 -9.50
N LEU A 70 30.18 18.41 -9.33
CA LEU A 70 31.47 19.07 -9.33
C LEU A 70 32.11 19.05 -10.73
N ALA A 71 32.95 20.05 -11.00
CA ALA A 71 33.95 19.98 -12.08
C ALA A 71 34.91 18.79 -11.88
N CYS A 72 35.70 18.47 -12.89
CA CYS A 72 36.61 17.33 -12.87
C CYS A 72 37.56 17.37 -11.65
N HIS A 73 37.46 16.36 -10.80
CA HIS A 73 38.21 16.22 -9.55
C HIS A 73 38.90 14.85 -9.50
N GLN A 74 39.99 14.75 -8.75
CA GLN A 74 40.73 13.49 -8.59
C GLN A 74 40.13 12.59 -7.53
N ASP A 75 39.66 13.17 -6.44
CA ASP A 75 39.12 12.45 -5.30
C ASP A 75 37.89 11.61 -5.67
N THR A 76 37.47 10.74 -4.76
CA THR A 76 36.20 10.02 -4.86
C THR A 76 35.03 11.01 -4.92
N CYS A 77 34.05 10.75 -5.78
CA CYS A 77 32.87 11.62 -5.90
C CYS A 77 32.17 11.80 -4.55
N PRO A 78 31.80 13.04 -4.14
CA PRO A 78 31.05 13.26 -2.92
C PRO A 78 29.68 12.55 -2.96
N PRO A 79 29.12 12.20 -1.79
CA PRO A 79 27.86 11.48 -1.70
C PRO A 79 26.71 12.19 -2.40
N CYS A 80 25.78 11.39 -2.95
CA CYS A 80 24.69 11.92 -3.74
C CYS A 80 23.56 12.49 -2.86
N LYS A 81 23.38 13.81 -2.90
CA LYS A 81 22.29 14.55 -2.24
C LYS A 81 20.97 14.58 -3.05
N GLN A 82 20.91 13.92 -4.20
CA GLN A 82 19.68 13.83 -5.01
C GLN A 82 18.70 12.82 -4.41
N ARG A 83 17.40 12.97 -4.74
CA ARG A 83 16.33 12.11 -4.23
C ARG A 83 15.84 11.16 -5.34
N LEU A 84 15.82 9.87 -5.04
CA LEU A 84 15.27 8.83 -5.92
C LEU A 84 13.74 8.83 -5.83
N ARG A 85 13.09 8.75 -6.99
CA ARG A 85 11.64 8.62 -7.12
C ARG A 85 11.28 7.15 -7.33
N MET A 86 10.53 6.55 -6.40
CA MET A 86 10.11 5.14 -6.50
C MET A 86 8.61 4.95 -6.24
N ARG A 87 8.03 3.92 -6.85
CA ARG A 87 6.65 3.50 -6.53
C ARG A 87 6.64 2.80 -5.17
N CYS A 88 5.66 3.14 -4.35
CA CYS A 88 5.36 2.41 -3.12
C CYS A 88 4.88 0.99 -3.43
N HIS A 89 5.06 0.01 -2.53
CA HIS A 89 4.53 -1.36 -2.68
C HIS A 89 3.00 -1.46 -2.85
N CYS A 90 2.25 -0.42 -2.47
CA CYS A 90 0.82 -0.30 -2.73
C CYS A 90 0.48 0.25 -4.13
N ASN A 91 1.49 0.69 -4.91
CA ASN A 91 1.42 1.40 -6.20
C ASN A 91 0.64 2.74 -6.21
N THR A 92 -0.16 3.02 -5.18
CA THR A 92 -0.98 4.24 -5.04
C THR A 92 -0.15 5.52 -4.87
N GLN A 93 0.99 5.45 -4.18
CA GLN A 93 1.81 6.62 -3.88
C GLN A 93 3.24 6.47 -4.41
N VAL A 94 3.90 7.61 -4.63
CA VAL A 94 5.31 7.72 -5.00
C VAL A 94 6.08 8.18 -3.76
N ILE A 95 7.19 7.51 -3.47
CA ILE A 95 8.08 7.82 -2.34
C ILE A 95 9.37 8.45 -2.88
N TYR A 96 9.90 9.39 -2.11
CA TYR A 96 11.13 10.12 -2.40
C TYR A 96 12.16 9.83 -1.29
N SER A 97 13.11 8.94 -1.57
CA SER A 97 14.21 8.58 -0.66
C SER A 97 15.53 9.16 -1.15
N ASP A 98 16.43 9.52 -0.23
CA ASP A 98 17.70 10.13 -0.63
C ASP A 98 18.63 9.08 -1.25
N CYS A 99 19.26 9.41 -2.38
CA CYS A 99 19.99 8.44 -3.20
C CYS A 99 21.10 7.74 -2.41
N GLN A 100 21.89 8.47 -1.62
CA GLN A 100 22.91 7.88 -0.74
C GLN A 100 22.30 6.88 0.26
N THR A 101 21.19 7.23 0.90
CA THR A 101 20.56 6.38 1.92
C THR A 101 19.97 5.10 1.35
N PHE A 102 19.47 5.14 0.11
CA PHE A 102 18.93 3.98 -0.59
C PHE A 102 20.01 3.10 -1.21
N THR A 103 21.05 3.70 -1.80
CA THR A 103 22.18 2.98 -2.43
C THR A 103 22.98 2.20 -1.38
N ASN A 104 23.25 2.83 -0.22
CA ASN A 104 24.01 2.23 0.87
C ASN A 104 23.16 1.37 1.83
N ALA A 105 21.85 1.23 1.59
CA ALA A 105 20.97 0.43 2.44
C ALA A 105 21.10 -1.07 2.19
N THR A 106 20.93 -1.87 3.25
CA THR A 106 20.60 -3.29 3.13
C THR A 106 19.21 -3.46 2.51
N ASP A 107 18.93 -4.64 1.95
CA ASP A 107 17.67 -4.84 1.20
C ASP A 107 16.43 -4.75 2.10
N GLU A 108 16.49 -5.18 3.36
CA GLU A 108 15.43 -4.92 4.35
C GLU A 108 15.11 -3.43 4.53
N LYS A 109 16.16 -2.59 4.54
CA LYS A 109 16.01 -1.14 4.70
C LYS A 109 15.53 -0.50 3.39
N LYS A 110 15.93 -1.01 2.22
CA LYS A 110 15.33 -0.63 0.92
C LYS A 110 13.84 -0.97 0.87
N GLU A 111 13.44 -2.14 1.37
CA GLU A 111 12.02 -2.54 1.41
C GLU A 111 11.18 -1.66 2.33
N LYS A 112 11.74 -1.22 3.47
CA LYS A 112 11.12 -0.20 4.34
C LYS A 112 11.05 1.17 3.65
N LEU A 113 12.10 1.60 2.94
CA LEU A 113 12.12 2.86 2.17
C LEU A 113 11.13 2.87 0.99
N LYS A 114 10.73 1.71 0.46
CA LYS A 114 9.67 1.55 -0.55
C LYS A 114 8.26 1.42 0.06
N SER A 115 8.11 1.47 1.38
CA SER A 115 6.82 1.47 2.07
C SER A 115 6.40 2.89 2.44
N CYS A 116 5.12 3.23 2.23
CA CYS A 116 4.57 4.52 2.65
C CYS A 116 4.21 4.58 4.14
N GLY A 117 4.43 3.50 4.91
CA GLY A 117 4.12 3.42 6.35
C GLY A 117 2.62 3.39 6.70
N LYS A 118 1.73 3.58 5.72
CA LYS A 118 0.27 3.54 5.90
C LYS A 118 -0.28 2.11 5.78
N PRO A 119 -1.48 1.82 6.31
CA PRO A 119 -2.19 0.57 6.04
C PRO A 119 -2.31 0.29 4.54
N CYS A 120 -2.26 -0.99 4.16
CA CYS A 120 -2.23 -1.40 2.77
C CYS A 120 -3.58 -1.19 2.08
N SER A 121 -3.60 -0.43 0.97
CA SER A 121 -4.81 -0.11 0.20
C SER A 121 -5.36 -1.27 -0.66
N LYS A 122 -4.76 -2.47 -0.57
CA LYS A 122 -5.19 -3.66 -1.32
C LYS A 122 -6.36 -4.35 -0.59
N LYS A 123 -7.34 -4.84 -1.35
CA LYS A 123 -8.46 -5.64 -0.83
C LYS A 123 -8.06 -7.11 -0.71
N LEU A 124 -8.56 -7.76 0.34
CA LEU A 124 -8.45 -9.20 0.60
C LEU A 124 -9.57 -9.96 -0.11
N ALA A 125 -9.47 -11.30 -0.16
CA ALA A 125 -10.48 -12.16 -0.78
C ALA A 125 -11.87 -12.05 -0.14
N CYS A 126 -11.95 -11.65 1.14
CA CYS A 126 -13.19 -11.36 1.86
C CYS A 126 -13.79 -9.97 1.56
N GLY A 127 -13.20 -9.18 0.65
CA GLY A 127 -13.64 -7.83 0.27
C GLY A 127 -13.14 -6.69 1.17
N HIS A 128 -12.70 -6.99 2.40
CA HIS A 128 -12.11 -6.01 3.33
C HIS A 128 -10.72 -5.52 2.88
N LEU A 129 -10.29 -4.36 3.41
CA LEU A 129 -8.93 -3.86 3.21
C LEU A 129 -7.92 -4.61 4.09
N CYS A 130 -6.70 -4.77 3.60
CA CYS A 130 -5.59 -5.34 4.36
C CYS A 130 -5.20 -4.41 5.53
N THR A 131 -5.19 -4.95 6.75
CA THR A 131 -4.88 -4.19 7.98
C THR A 131 -3.38 -4.01 8.22
N TYR A 132 -2.53 -4.79 7.56
CA TYR A 132 -1.07 -4.63 7.65
C TYR A 132 -0.59 -3.32 7.04
N VAL A 133 0.52 -2.80 7.59
CA VAL A 133 1.29 -1.71 6.98
C VAL A 133 1.71 -2.11 5.57
N CYS A 134 1.78 -1.13 4.66
CA CYS A 134 2.17 -1.32 3.28
C CYS A 134 3.43 -2.18 3.13
N HIS A 135 3.29 -3.32 2.48
CA HIS A 135 4.28 -4.39 2.39
C HIS A 135 4.47 -4.82 0.94
N SER A 136 5.62 -5.40 0.62
CA SER A 136 5.89 -6.02 -0.68
C SER A 136 5.01 -7.25 -0.93
N GLY A 137 4.81 -7.60 -2.21
CA GLY A 137 4.04 -8.76 -2.63
C GLY A 137 2.51 -8.62 -2.58
N SER A 138 1.82 -9.75 -2.69
CA SER A 138 0.38 -9.89 -2.50
C SER A 138 0.03 -9.91 -1.00
N CYS A 139 -1.09 -9.32 -0.61
CA CYS A 139 -1.63 -9.53 0.73
C CYS A 139 -2.01 -11.01 0.89
N SER A 140 -1.54 -11.66 1.95
CA SER A 140 -1.78 -13.08 2.20
C SER A 140 -3.28 -13.39 2.12
N SER A 141 -3.66 -14.16 1.09
CA SER A 141 -5.05 -14.46 0.73
C SER A 141 -5.77 -15.36 1.74
N VAL A 142 -5.00 -16.04 2.59
CA VAL A 142 -5.49 -16.88 3.68
C VAL A 142 -5.40 -16.11 5.00
N CYS A 143 -6.55 -15.63 5.48
CA CYS A 143 -6.79 -15.14 6.85
C CYS A 143 -5.88 -14.01 7.40
N SER A 144 -5.73 -12.91 6.66
CA SER A 144 -5.16 -11.63 7.16
C SER A 144 -6.22 -10.60 7.64
N CYS A 145 -7.51 -10.95 7.65
CA CYS A 145 -8.61 -10.04 7.93
C CYS A 145 -9.06 -10.01 9.41
N SER A 146 -8.40 -9.18 10.22
CA SER A 146 -8.75 -8.97 11.64
C SER A 146 -10.02 -8.11 11.88
N GLN A 147 -10.92 -8.02 10.90
CA GLN A 147 -12.18 -7.26 11.02
C GLN A 147 -13.24 -8.09 11.73
N LEU A 148 -13.95 -7.47 12.68
CA LEU A 148 -15.12 -8.05 13.32
C LEU A 148 -16.37 -7.85 12.44
N VAL A 149 -17.15 -8.91 12.27
CA VAL A 149 -18.35 -8.94 11.42
C VAL A 149 -19.55 -9.50 12.20
N PRO A 150 -20.72 -8.83 12.18
CA PRO A 150 -21.87 -9.25 12.96
C PRO A 150 -22.61 -10.41 12.28
N VAL A 151 -22.47 -11.62 12.83
CA VAL A 151 -23.21 -12.81 12.37
C VAL A 151 -24.50 -12.95 13.17
N ARG A 152 -25.61 -13.24 12.48
CA ARG A 152 -26.92 -13.51 13.11
C ARG A 152 -27.19 -15.02 13.27
N CYS A 153 -28.02 -15.39 14.24
CA CYS A 153 -28.61 -16.73 14.27
C CYS A 153 -29.50 -16.98 13.04
N GLY A 154 -29.79 -18.24 12.73
CA GLY A 154 -30.81 -18.59 11.73
C GLY A 154 -32.20 -18.00 12.05
N CYS A 155 -32.48 -17.78 13.34
CA CYS A 155 -33.67 -17.13 13.87
C CYS A 155 -33.72 -15.59 13.72
N ARG A 156 -32.61 -14.95 13.32
CA ARG A 156 -32.39 -13.49 13.29
C ARG A 156 -32.59 -12.71 14.61
N ARG A 157 -32.95 -13.34 15.74
CA ARG A 157 -33.13 -12.69 17.07
C ARG A 157 -31.83 -12.13 17.66
N MET A 158 -30.74 -12.88 17.56
CA MET A 158 -29.44 -12.53 18.15
C MET A 158 -28.36 -12.39 17.08
N ASN A 159 -27.38 -11.53 17.37
CA ASN A 159 -26.11 -11.40 16.66
C ASN A 159 -24.94 -11.50 17.65
N LYS A 160 -23.76 -11.90 17.16
CA LYS A 160 -22.47 -11.67 17.82
C LYS A 160 -21.46 -11.22 16.79
N GLU A 161 -20.46 -10.48 17.24
CA GLU A 161 -19.31 -10.06 16.44
C GLU A 161 -18.28 -11.20 16.45
N LEU A 162 -17.85 -11.62 15.26
CA LEU A 162 -16.87 -12.69 15.07
C LEU A 162 -15.81 -12.24 14.08
N LEU A 163 -14.61 -12.83 14.13
CA LEU A 163 -13.53 -12.45 13.22
C LEU A 163 -13.85 -12.92 11.79
N CYS A 164 -13.67 -12.03 10.82
CA CYS A 164 -13.88 -12.32 9.41
C CYS A 164 -13.02 -13.51 8.95
N CYS A 165 -11.79 -13.66 9.46
CA CYS A 165 -10.95 -14.83 9.21
C CYS A 165 -11.60 -16.17 9.61
N GLU A 166 -12.35 -16.21 10.71
CA GLU A 166 -12.93 -17.44 11.23
C GLU A 166 -14.16 -17.87 10.40
N ILE A 167 -14.97 -16.89 9.97
CA ILE A 167 -16.24 -17.17 9.29
C ILE A 167 -16.15 -17.16 7.76
N ASN A 168 -15.21 -16.41 7.15
CA ASN A 168 -15.10 -16.29 5.70
C ASN A 168 -14.79 -17.61 4.95
N PRO A 169 -14.02 -18.59 5.49
CA PRO A 169 -13.93 -19.91 4.86
C PRO A 169 -15.22 -20.72 4.96
N ILE A 170 -16.11 -20.42 5.92
CA ILE A 170 -17.35 -21.16 6.16
C ILE A 170 -18.52 -20.46 5.44
N LYS A 171 -18.85 -20.94 4.24
CA LYS A 171 -20.02 -20.47 3.48
C LYS A 171 -21.29 -20.53 4.35
N ASN A 172 -21.99 -19.41 4.45
CA ASN A 172 -23.25 -19.27 5.20
C ASN A 172 -23.19 -19.58 6.71
N TYR A 173 -22.05 -19.36 7.38
CA TYR A 173 -21.98 -19.48 8.84
C TYR A 173 -23.10 -18.69 9.56
N ARG A 174 -23.71 -19.31 10.57
CA ARG A 174 -24.77 -18.75 11.43
C ARG A 174 -24.49 -19.17 12.86
N ILE A 175 -24.73 -18.27 13.81
CA ILE A 175 -24.54 -18.56 15.23
C ILE A 175 -25.64 -19.52 15.70
N PRO A 176 -25.33 -20.53 16.54
CA PRO A 176 -26.36 -21.34 17.19
C PRO A 176 -27.35 -20.46 17.99
N CYS A 177 -28.59 -20.93 18.05
CA CYS A 177 -29.64 -20.32 18.87
C CYS A 177 -29.36 -20.61 20.35
N ASP A 178 -29.58 -19.62 21.22
CA ASP A 178 -29.69 -19.85 22.67
C ASP A 178 -31.07 -20.40 23.06
N GLU A 179 -31.25 -20.73 24.34
CA GLU A 179 -32.49 -21.31 24.88
C GLU A 179 -33.70 -20.41 24.62
N LEU A 180 -33.55 -19.09 24.84
CA LEU A 180 -34.58 -18.08 24.53
C LEU A 180 -34.97 -18.07 23.03
N CYS A 181 -33.99 -18.22 22.11
CA CYS A 181 -34.31 -18.38 20.69
C CYS A 181 -35.10 -19.67 20.39
N ALA A 182 -34.81 -20.76 21.09
CA ALA A 182 -35.50 -22.03 20.92
C ALA A 182 -36.94 -21.98 21.47
N GLU A 183 -37.15 -21.36 22.64
CA GLU A 183 -38.46 -21.14 23.26
C GLU A 183 -39.34 -20.23 22.40
N ILE A 184 -38.83 -19.08 21.95
CA ILE A 184 -39.58 -18.18 21.06
C ILE A 184 -39.95 -18.89 19.74
N LYS A 185 -39.09 -19.78 19.23
CA LYS A 185 -39.41 -20.60 18.05
C LYS A 185 -40.53 -21.61 18.33
N LYS A 186 -40.51 -22.30 19.48
CA LYS A 186 -41.58 -23.21 19.92
C LYS A 186 -42.89 -22.45 20.11
N ASN A 187 -42.88 -21.34 20.86
CA ASN A 187 -44.08 -20.55 21.16
C ASN A 187 -44.70 -19.94 19.90
N ARG A 188 -43.90 -19.53 18.90
CA ARG A 188 -44.41 -19.11 17.58
C ARG A 188 -45.08 -20.24 16.82
N ILE A 189 -44.57 -21.47 16.87
CA ILE A 189 -45.21 -22.62 16.23
C ILE A 189 -46.55 -22.93 16.91
N VAL A 190 -46.58 -22.96 18.25
CA VAL A 190 -47.79 -23.23 19.05
C VAL A 190 -48.88 -22.16 18.85
N THR A 191 -48.51 -20.87 18.82
CA THR A 191 -49.46 -19.77 18.53
C THR A 191 -49.94 -19.75 17.08
N SER A 192 -49.16 -20.31 16.13
CA SER A 192 -49.60 -20.46 14.74
C SER A 192 -50.53 -21.67 14.51
N SER A 193 -50.51 -22.66 15.41
CA SER A 193 -51.30 -23.89 15.29
C SER A 193 -52.54 -23.94 16.20
N ASN A 194 -52.80 -22.93 17.04
CA ASN A 194 -53.95 -22.90 17.93
C ASN A 194 -54.65 -21.52 17.92
N PRO A 195 -55.81 -21.37 17.23
CA PRO A 195 -56.46 -20.08 17.03
C PRO A 195 -57.01 -19.44 18.31
N LEU A 196 -57.19 -20.20 19.40
CA LEU A 196 -57.73 -19.69 20.66
C LEU A 196 -56.74 -18.76 21.41
N VAL A 197 -55.44 -18.87 21.15
CA VAL A 197 -54.41 -18.05 21.83
C VAL A 197 -54.25 -16.67 21.17
N VAL A 198 -54.71 -16.50 19.93
CA VAL A 198 -54.63 -15.21 19.21
C VAL A 198 -55.65 -14.20 19.73
N GLN A 199 -56.78 -14.67 20.29
CA GLN A 199 -57.85 -13.81 20.79
C GLN A 199 -57.52 -13.18 22.15
N SER A 200 -56.97 -13.93 23.11
CA SER A 200 -56.69 -13.41 24.46
C SER A 200 -55.62 -12.32 24.50
N ILE A 201 -54.61 -12.38 23.63
CA ILE A 201 -53.54 -11.36 23.54
C ILE A 201 -54.07 -10.03 22.95
N ALA A 202 -55.15 -10.08 22.17
CA ALA A 202 -55.79 -8.89 21.60
C ALA A 202 -56.69 -8.14 22.60
N GLU A 203 -57.13 -8.80 23.69
CA GLU A 203 -58.01 -8.18 24.69
C GLU A 203 -57.24 -7.36 25.73
N GLU A 204 -56.06 -7.80 26.18
CA GLU A 204 -55.22 -7.04 27.14
C GLU A 204 -54.59 -5.76 26.55
N SER A 205 -54.64 -5.55 25.23
CA SER A 205 -54.05 -4.39 24.55
C SER A 205 -55.06 -3.29 24.19
N LYS A 206 -56.30 -3.35 24.71
CA LYS A 206 -57.29 -2.27 24.62
C LYS A 206 -57.04 -1.20 25.71
N PRO A 207 -56.64 0.03 25.37
CA PRO A 207 -56.63 1.11 26.35
C PRO A 207 -58.08 1.46 26.76
N PRO A 208 -58.35 1.81 28.03
CA PRO A 208 -59.66 2.28 28.45
C PRO A 208 -60.03 3.60 27.75
N ALA A 209 -61.30 3.75 27.43
CA ALA A 209 -61.83 4.95 26.80
C ALA A 209 -62.12 6.06 27.81
N ASP A 210 -62.11 7.29 27.30
CA ASP A 210 -62.56 8.55 27.91
C ASP A 210 -61.71 9.13 29.07
N ILE A 211 -61.06 10.26 28.81
CA ILE A 211 -61.51 11.58 29.30
C ILE A 211 -60.95 12.71 28.41
N ASP A 212 -61.90 13.43 27.82
CA ASP A 212 -61.98 14.81 27.32
C ASP A 212 -60.82 15.55 26.59
N LYS A 213 -61.24 16.36 25.60
CA LYS A 213 -60.43 17.29 24.80
C LYS A 213 -60.70 18.73 25.23
N SER A 214 -59.77 19.37 25.95
CA SER A 214 -59.71 20.84 25.92
C SER A 214 -58.31 21.41 26.13
N SER A 215 -58.07 22.54 25.46
CA SER A 215 -57.04 23.56 25.71
C SER A 215 -55.78 23.60 24.80
N LEU A 216 -55.96 24.33 23.70
CA LEU A 216 -55.07 25.41 23.21
C LEU A 216 -53.62 25.04 22.81
N ASN A 217 -53.32 24.88 21.52
CA ASN A 217 -52.93 25.97 20.59
C ASN A 217 -52.07 27.10 21.21
N ASN A 218 -50.74 27.10 20.99
CA ASN A 218 -50.05 28.07 20.10
C ASN A 218 -48.50 28.05 20.16
N LYS A 219 -47.85 27.77 19.01
CA LYS A 219 -46.83 28.63 18.34
C LYS A 219 -46.28 27.88 17.11
N LYS A 220 -46.66 28.30 15.89
CA LYS A 220 -45.88 29.23 15.04
C LYS A 220 -44.45 28.70 14.79
N ASN A 221 -44.20 27.86 13.79
CA ASN A 221 -44.20 28.11 12.33
C ASN A 221 -43.14 29.14 11.85
N ARG A 222 -42.10 28.64 11.17
CA ARG A 222 -41.30 29.24 10.07
C ARG A 222 -40.15 28.27 9.73
N LYS A 223 -39.76 28.00 8.48
CA LYS A 223 -40.29 28.36 7.14
C LYS A 223 -39.62 27.45 6.08
N SER A 224 -40.31 27.12 4.97
CA SER A 224 -39.84 26.98 3.55
C SER A 224 -38.41 26.45 3.20
N SER A 225 -38.09 25.69 2.14
CA SER A 225 -38.72 25.35 0.83
C SER A 225 -37.68 24.55 -0.02
N SER A 226 -37.94 23.83 -1.13
CA SER A 226 -39.14 23.28 -1.80
C SER A 226 -38.73 22.46 -3.05
N GLY A 227 -39.45 21.36 -3.38
CA GLY A 227 -39.34 20.65 -4.69
C GLY A 227 -38.24 19.57 -4.76
N GLU A 228 -38.40 18.44 -5.47
CA GLU A 228 -39.50 17.93 -6.33
C GLU A 228 -39.64 16.38 -6.21
N LYS A 229 -40.71 15.81 -6.78
CA LYS A 229 -41.06 14.35 -6.80
C LYS A 229 -40.77 13.77 -8.23
N PRO A 230 -41.13 12.51 -8.65
CA PRO A 230 -41.90 11.42 -8.00
C PRO A 230 -41.45 9.96 -8.30
N THR A 231 -42.33 8.98 -7.97
CA THR A 231 -42.43 7.58 -8.51
C THR A 231 -41.37 6.53 -8.08
N THR A 232 -41.66 5.22 -7.88
CA THR A 232 -42.91 4.42 -7.96
C THR A 232 -42.86 3.15 -7.06
N MET A 233 -44.03 2.55 -6.86
CA MET A 233 -44.33 1.23 -6.26
C MET A 233 -43.38 0.07 -6.63
N ALA A 234 -43.10 -0.82 -5.66
CA ALA A 234 -43.39 -2.28 -5.73
C ALA A 234 -42.63 -3.09 -4.66
N THR A 235 -43.35 -3.83 -3.82
CA THR A 235 -42.79 -4.85 -2.91
C THR A 235 -43.41 -6.21 -3.19
N ALA A 236 -42.62 -7.20 -3.63
CA ALA A 236 -43.08 -8.57 -3.81
C ALA A 236 -41.96 -9.59 -3.52
N THR A 237 -42.20 -10.43 -2.51
CA THR A 237 -41.88 -11.87 -2.42
C THR A 237 -40.58 -12.42 -3.04
N VAL A 238 -39.71 -12.99 -2.19
CA VAL A 238 -38.67 -13.96 -2.58
C VAL A 238 -38.97 -15.29 -1.88
N GLU A 239 -39.21 -16.36 -2.66
CA GLU A 239 -39.25 -17.73 -2.16
C GLU A 239 -38.11 -18.60 -2.74
N ARG A 240 -37.60 -19.46 -1.84
CA ARG A 240 -36.91 -20.76 -2.02
C ARG A 240 -36.37 -21.16 -3.41
N ILE A 241 -35.09 -21.51 -3.46
CA ILE A 241 -34.65 -22.93 -3.58
C ILE A 241 -33.40 -23.12 -2.69
N ASN A 242 -33.40 -24.14 -1.83
CA ASN A 242 -32.20 -24.67 -1.16
C ASN A 242 -32.17 -26.17 -1.44
N ASN A 243 -31.11 -26.66 -2.07
CA ASN A 243 -30.85 -28.10 -2.18
C ASN A 243 -29.96 -28.57 -1.01
N GLU A 244 -30.21 -29.78 -0.56
CA GLU A 244 -29.54 -30.41 0.57
C GLU A 244 -28.10 -30.83 0.22
N ILE A 245 -27.21 -30.78 1.21
CA ILE A 245 -25.94 -31.49 1.17
C ILE A 245 -25.86 -32.31 2.46
N ASP A 246 -25.80 -33.63 2.29
CA ASP A 246 -25.76 -34.61 3.36
C ASP A 246 -24.36 -34.62 4.01
N PHE A 247 -24.31 -34.22 5.28
CA PHE A 247 -23.05 -34.06 6.03
C PHE A 247 -22.36 -35.39 6.39
N SER A 248 -23.01 -36.53 6.18
CA SER A 248 -22.45 -37.86 6.46
C SER A 248 -21.21 -38.21 5.64
N LYS A 249 -21.04 -37.62 4.45
CA LYS A 249 -19.92 -37.92 3.53
C LYS A 249 -18.65 -37.09 3.77
N LEU A 250 -18.72 -36.00 4.54
CA LEU A 250 -17.56 -35.12 4.78
C LEU A 250 -16.53 -35.72 5.75
N SER A 251 -16.96 -36.52 6.72
CA SER A 251 -16.07 -37.21 7.66
C SER A 251 -15.22 -38.30 6.99
N GLN A 252 -15.79 -39.02 6.01
CA GLN A 252 -15.08 -40.05 5.24
C GLN A 252 -13.96 -39.45 4.38
N ILE A 253 -14.15 -38.24 3.83
CA ILE A 253 -13.11 -37.54 3.05
C ILE A 253 -11.93 -37.14 3.95
N GLN A 254 -12.18 -36.61 5.14
CA GLN A 254 -11.10 -36.24 6.08
C GLN A 254 -10.30 -37.45 6.59
N GLN A 255 -10.93 -38.62 6.75
CA GLN A 255 -10.21 -39.84 7.13
C GLN A 255 -9.35 -40.42 6.00
N LEU A 256 -9.75 -40.24 4.73
CA LEU A 256 -8.94 -40.67 3.58
C LEU A 256 -7.68 -39.81 3.38
N ASP A 257 -7.76 -38.49 3.58
CA ASP A 257 -6.60 -37.59 3.44
C ASP A 257 -5.51 -37.84 4.51
N LEU A 258 -5.89 -38.19 5.75
CA LEU A 258 -4.95 -38.58 6.80
C LEU A 258 -4.16 -39.85 6.42
N ASN A 259 -4.87 -40.90 6.00
CA ASN A 259 -4.24 -42.15 5.57
C ASN A 259 -3.29 -41.95 4.37
N LEU A 260 -3.63 -41.03 3.45
CA LEU A 260 -2.77 -40.69 2.31
C LEU A 260 -1.52 -39.88 2.71
N HIS A 261 -1.60 -39.08 3.78
CA HIS A 261 -0.46 -38.36 4.34
C HIS A 261 0.54 -39.32 4.99
N ASP A 262 0.06 -40.24 5.81
CA ASP A 262 0.89 -41.20 6.54
C ASP A 262 1.57 -42.20 5.58
N ALA A 263 0.87 -42.68 4.56
CA ALA A 263 1.45 -43.51 3.50
C ALA A 263 2.61 -42.78 2.75
N LYS A 264 2.49 -41.47 2.51
CA LYS A 264 3.54 -40.66 1.88
C LYS A 264 4.74 -40.40 2.80
N ILE A 265 4.55 -40.43 4.12
CA ILE A 265 5.65 -40.32 5.10
C ILE A 265 6.45 -41.62 5.14
N ILE A 266 5.80 -42.78 5.03
CA ILE A 266 6.46 -44.09 5.02
C ILE A 266 7.32 -44.28 3.75
N ILE A 267 6.80 -43.88 2.57
CA ILE A 267 7.52 -43.96 1.29
C ILE A 267 8.74 -43.01 1.22
N LYS A 268 8.83 -42.00 2.10
CA LYS A 268 9.96 -41.05 2.17
C LYS A 268 11.04 -41.41 3.20
N ARG A 269 10.91 -42.54 3.90
CA ARG A 269 11.83 -42.98 4.96
C ARG A 269 12.52 -44.32 4.68
N ASN A 270 12.23 -44.94 3.54
CA ASN A 270 13.02 -46.00 2.90
C ASN A 270 13.66 -45.44 1.62
#